data_AF-A0A1Q9S1D8-F1
#
_entry.id   AF-A0A1Q9S1D8-F1
#
_cell.length_a   1.000
_cell.length_b   1.000
_cell.length_c   1.000
_cell.angle_alpha   90.00
_cell.angle_beta   90.00
_cell.angle_gamma   90.00
#
_symmetry.space_group_name_H-M   'P 1'
#
loop_
_entity.id
_entity.type
_entity.pdbx_description
1 polymer ?
#
loop_
_entity_poly.entity_id
_entity_poly.type
_entity_poly.pdbx_seq_one_letter_code
_entity_poly.pdbx_strand_id
1 'polypeptide(L)'
;MNTTTHRPAGRNRAPGSSSWRVVDIVVAAVLAAVCAVVFWAWSNLLYPVVGAAAVTYPPAVGLIAGGWLVAGVLGGLIIRKPGAALFCELLAAVIEGFLGTHFGWTVILSGLLQGIGAELVFAAVRYRRYNAAVAAAAGAVSGIFLGVNESIIYNYEWALGHQVVYVVLAALSGAVLAGLLMWAVVKALAATGVLQGLASGRVARR
;
A
#
# COMPACT_ATOMS: atom_id res chain seq x y z
N MET A 1 -10.48 -52.84 33.19
CA MET A 1 -9.86 -52.18 32.03
C MET A 1 -10.48 -50.79 31.91
N ASN A 2 -9.85 -49.73 32.44
CA ASN A 2 -10.40 -48.37 32.39
C ASN A 2 -9.84 -47.65 31.16
N THR A 3 -10.67 -47.47 30.15
CA THR A 3 -10.34 -46.75 28.93
C THR A 3 -10.45 -45.24 29.19
N THR A 4 -9.32 -44.59 29.46
CA THR A 4 -9.24 -43.12 29.53
C THR A 4 -9.31 -42.55 28.13
N THR A 5 -10.47 -42.02 27.75
CA THR A 5 -10.64 -41.23 26.52
C THR A 5 -9.90 -39.90 26.67
N HIS A 6 -8.74 -39.76 26.03
CA HIS A 6 -8.07 -38.46 25.86
C HIS A 6 -8.93 -37.57 24.97
N ARG A 7 -9.67 -36.63 25.59
CA ARG A 7 -10.36 -35.55 24.89
C ARG A 7 -9.28 -34.64 24.29
N PRO A 8 -9.21 -34.43 22.96
CA PRO A 8 -8.23 -33.49 22.41
C PRO A 8 -8.54 -32.10 22.96
N ALA A 9 -7.54 -31.50 23.60
CA ALA A 9 -7.62 -30.16 24.16
C ALA A 9 -8.17 -29.20 23.09
N GLY A 10 -9.23 -28.48 23.44
CA GLY A 10 -9.82 -27.48 22.56
C GLY A 10 -8.72 -26.52 22.10
N ARG A 11 -8.51 -26.43 20.78
CA ARG A 11 -7.66 -25.38 20.21
C ARG A 11 -8.20 -24.05 20.70
N ASN A 12 -7.47 -23.41 21.60
CA ASN A 12 -7.72 -22.05 22.05
C ASN A 12 -7.77 -21.18 20.79
N ARG A 13 -8.96 -20.85 20.30
CA ARG A 13 -9.12 -19.81 19.29
C ARG A 13 -8.80 -18.51 20.00
N ALA A 14 -7.53 -18.09 19.95
CA ALA A 14 -7.15 -16.77 20.42
C ALA A 14 -8.09 -15.75 19.75
N PRO A 15 -8.77 -14.90 20.53
CA PRO A 15 -9.59 -13.82 19.99
C PRO A 15 -8.70 -12.99 19.05
N GLY A 16 -9.25 -12.55 17.92
CA GLY A 16 -8.48 -11.87 16.87
C GLY A 16 -7.72 -10.67 17.42
N SER A 17 -6.46 -10.87 17.76
CA SER A 17 -5.65 -9.84 18.39
C SER A 17 -5.07 -8.94 17.30
N SER A 18 -5.18 -7.63 17.53
CA SER A 18 -4.53 -6.57 16.74
C SER A 18 -3.00 -6.58 16.87
N SER A 19 -2.45 -7.43 17.73
CA SER A 19 -1.02 -7.53 18.02
C SER A 19 -0.26 -8.17 16.85
N TRP A 20 0.86 -7.59 16.47
CA TRP A 20 1.76 -8.10 15.43
C TRP A 20 2.49 -9.36 15.90
N ARG A 21 2.56 -10.37 15.03
CA ARG A 21 3.43 -11.55 15.25
C ARG A 21 4.71 -11.32 14.48
N VAL A 22 5.80 -11.98 14.89
CA VAL A 22 7.08 -11.93 14.17
C VAL A 22 6.90 -12.26 12.67
N VAL A 23 6.12 -13.30 12.36
CA VAL A 23 5.84 -13.66 10.95
C VAL A 23 5.16 -12.54 10.17
N ASP A 24 4.29 -11.74 10.81
CA ASP A 24 3.63 -10.63 10.13
C ASP A 24 4.62 -9.51 9.82
N ILE A 25 5.57 -9.24 10.73
CA ILE A 25 6.65 -8.26 10.53
C ILE A 25 7.59 -8.71 9.40
N VAL A 26 8.00 -9.98 9.41
CA VAL A 26 8.89 -10.53 8.37
C VAL A 26 8.22 -10.46 7.00
N VAL A 27 6.95 -10.86 6.89
CA VAL A 27 6.21 -10.76 5.62
C VAL A 27 6.05 -9.30 5.19
N ALA A 28 5.75 -8.38 6.11
CA ALA A 28 5.66 -6.96 5.82
C ALA A 28 6.98 -6.41 5.26
N ALA A 29 8.11 -6.80 5.86
CA ALA A 29 9.44 -6.38 5.43
C ALA A 29 9.79 -6.92 4.04
N VAL A 30 9.47 -8.19 3.76
CA VAL A 30 9.68 -8.78 2.42
C VAL A 30 8.82 -8.10 1.37
N LEU A 31 7.53 -7.84 1.67
CA LEU A 31 6.65 -7.09 0.78
C LEU A 31 7.18 -5.68 0.52
N ALA A 32 7.63 -4.98 1.57
CA ALA A 32 8.22 -3.66 1.45
C ALA A 32 9.48 -3.67 0.58
N ALA A 33 10.36 -4.65 0.75
CA ALA A 33 11.56 -4.78 -0.08
C ALA A 33 11.25 -5.01 -1.56
N VAL A 34 10.27 -5.87 -1.87
CA VAL A 34 9.81 -6.08 -3.26
C VAL A 34 9.21 -4.80 -3.84
N CYS A 35 8.36 -4.12 -3.06
CA CYS A 35 7.74 -2.88 -3.52
C CYS A 35 8.76 -1.73 -3.64
N ALA A 36 9.82 -1.70 -2.84
CA ALA A 36 10.88 -0.70 -2.95
C ALA A 36 11.59 -0.78 -4.31
N VAL A 37 11.80 -1.99 -4.84
CA VAL A 37 12.34 -2.16 -6.20
C VAL A 37 11.36 -1.64 -7.26
N VAL A 38 10.05 -1.85 -7.05
CA VAL A 38 9.01 -1.28 -7.91
C VAL A 38 9.03 0.24 -7.85
N PHE A 39 9.09 0.85 -6.66
CA PHE A 39 9.17 2.29 -6.50
C PHE A 39 10.42 2.86 -7.15
N TRP A 40 11.57 2.23 -6.93
CA TRP A 40 12.83 2.62 -7.54
C TRP A 40 12.76 2.60 -9.07
N ALA A 41 12.19 1.54 -9.66
CA ALA A 41 11.99 1.45 -11.09
C ALA A 41 10.98 2.51 -11.59
N TRP A 42 9.93 2.77 -10.82
CA TRP A 42 8.93 3.78 -11.14
C TRP A 42 9.55 5.19 -11.16
N SER A 43 10.38 5.51 -10.16
CA SER A 43 11.06 6.80 -10.01
C SER A 43 12.17 7.03 -11.04
N ASN A 44 12.99 6.02 -11.33
CA ASN A 44 14.18 6.20 -12.18
C ASN A 44 13.97 5.83 -13.65
N LEU A 45 13.05 4.91 -13.96
CA LEU A 45 12.81 4.48 -15.35
C LEU A 45 11.52 5.08 -15.90
N LEU A 46 10.40 4.96 -15.19
CA LEU A 46 9.10 5.36 -15.75
C LEU A 46 8.84 6.87 -15.66
N TYR A 47 9.06 7.47 -14.49
CA TYR A 47 8.76 8.87 -14.24
C TYR A 47 9.48 9.84 -15.21
N PRO A 48 10.78 9.70 -15.52
CA PRO A 48 11.44 10.60 -16.45
C PRO A 48 10.86 10.51 -17.88
N VAL A 49 10.50 9.30 -18.32
CA VAL A 49 9.92 9.07 -19.64
C VAL A 49 8.51 9.68 -19.74
N VAL A 50 7.68 9.45 -18.73
CA VAL A 50 6.32 10.01 -18.67
C VAL A 50 6.35 11.53 -18.48
N GLY A 51 7.25 12.04 -17.65
CA GLY A 51 7.46 13.47 -17.45
C GLY A 51 7.86 14.19 -18.74
N ALA A 52 8.76 13.60 -19.54
CA ALA A 52 9.12 14.12 -20.85
C ALA A 52 7.93 14.13 -21.83
N ALA A 53 7.11 13.07 -21.83
CA ALA A 53 5.91 12.98 -22.67
C ALA A 53 4.79 13.93 -22.24
N ALA A 54 4.71 14.26 -20.94
CA ALA A 54 3.69 15.13 -20.35
C ALA A 54 4.07 16.61 -20.35
N VAL A 55 5.12 17.03 -21.06
CA VAL A 55 5.62 18.43 -21.05
C VAL A 55 4.54 19.45 -21.44
N THR A 56 3.60 19.08 -22.32
CA THR A 56 2.49 19.94 -22.74
C THR A 56 1.41 20.08 -21.68
N TYR A 57 1.28 19.11 -20.78
CA TYR A 57 0.35 19.14 -19.67
C TYR A 57 0.94 18.43 -18.44
N PRO A 58 1.84 19.10 -17.68
CA PRO A 58 2.54 18.51 -16.55
C PRO A 58 1.64 17.82 -15.49
N PRO A 59 0.42 18.30 -15.19
CA PRO A 59 -0.46 17.61 -14.25
C PRO A 59 -0.82 16.18 -14.66
N ALA A 60 -0.71 15.80 -15.95
CA ALA A 60 -0.97 14.44 -16.42
C ALA A 60 -0.08 13.38 -15.75
N VAL A 61 1.11 13.76 -15.24
CA VAL A 61 2.01 12.83 -14.56
C VAL A 61 1.36 12.20 -13.31
N GLY A 62 0.34 12.85 -12.72
CA GLY A 62 -0.45 12.28 -11.63
C GLY A 62 -1.13 10.95 -12.00
N LEU A 63 -1.35 10.66 -13.29
CA LEU A 63 -1.94 9.39 -13.74
C LEU A 63 -1.07 8.17 -13.45
N ILE A 64 0.24 8.34 -13.23
CA ILE A 64 1.13 7.24 -12.85
C ILE A 64 1.42 7.21 -11.34
N ALA A 65 0.87 8.14 -10.55
CA ALA A 65 1.14 8.28 -9.13
C ALA A 65 0.88 7.00 -8.32
N GLY A 66 -0.10 6.19 -8.73
CA GLY A 66 -0.47 4.96 -8.04
C GLY A 66 0.62 3.91 -7.93
N GLY A 67 1.68 3.98 -8.76
CA GLY A 67 2.83 3.07 -8.67
C GLY A 67 3.62 3.20 -7.36
N TRP A 68 3.70 4.41 -6.80
CA TRP A 68 4.36 4.66 -5.51
C TRP A 68 3.49 4.32 -4.30
N LEU A 69 2.21 3.95 -4.52
CA LEU A 69 1.25 3.73 -3.43
C LEU A 69 0.97 2.25 -3.17
N VAL A 70 1.59 1.37 -3.97
CA VAL A 70 1.23 -0.05 -3.98
C VAL A 70 1.61 -0.76 -2.69
N ALA A 71 2.69 -0.36 -2.02
CA ALA A 71 3.21 -1.09 -0.86
C ALA A 71 2.26 -0.97 0.34
N GLY A 72 1.71 0.21 0.59
CA GLY A 72 0.80 0.48 1.68
C GLY A 72 -0.53 -0.25 1.50
N VAL A 73 -1.13 -0.16 0.31
CA VAL A 73 -2.41 -0.86 0.06
C VAL A 73 -2.21 -2.38 0.11
N LEU A 74 -1.14 -2.90 -0.50
CA LEU A 74 -0.83 -4.32 -0.50
C LEU A 74 -0.56 -4.84 0.93
N GLY A 75 0.25 -4.12 1.71
CA GLY A 75 0.55 -4.43 3.11
C GLY A 75 -0.72 -4.48 3.97
N GLY A 76 -1.58 -3.47 3.85
CA GLY A 76 -2.86 -3.42 4.54
C GLY A 76 -3.80 -4.58 4.19
N LEU A 77 -3.89 -4.94 2.90
CA LEU A 77 -4.75 -6.03 2.41
C LEU A 77 -4.28 -7.43 2.84
N ILE A 78 -2.95 -7.64 2.88
CA ILE A 78 -2.34 -8.94 3.22
C ILE A 78 -2.28 -9.14 4.75
N ILE A 79 -1.73 -8.18 5.48
CA ILE A 79 -1.42 -8.33 6.91
C ILE A 79 -2.68 -8.15 7.76
N ARG A 80 -3.55 -7.21 7.37
CA ARG A 80 -4.84 -6.93 8.02
C ARG A 80 -4.72 -6.58 9.51
N LYS A 81 -3.73 -5.75 9.85
CA LYS A 81 -3.48 -5.24 11.21
C LYS A 81 -3.29 -3.73 11.23
N PRO A 82 -3.54 -3.07 12.38
CA PRO A 82 -3.25 -1.65 12.51
C PRO A 82 -1.77 -1.34 12.28
N GLY A 83 -1.52 -0.32 11.47
CA GLY A 83 -0.21 0.16 11.07
C GLY A 83 0.42 -0.60 9.90
N ALA A 84 -0.26 -1.59 9.32
CA ALA A 84 0.33 -2.42 8.27
C ALA A 84 0.53 -1.68 6.95
N ALA A 85 -0.39 -0.79 6.57
CA ALA A 85 -0.26 0.00 5.36
C ALA A 85 0.86 1.02 5.53
N LEU A 86 0.85 1.74 6.66
CA LEU A 86 1.89 2.72 6.99
C LEU A 86 3.29 2.09 7.04
N PHE A 87 3.42 0.95 7.70
CA PHE A 87 4.71 0.28 7.85
C PHE A 87 5.28 -0.17 6.50
N CYS A 88 4.47 -0.82 5.66
CA CYS A 88 4.93 -1.30 4.36
C CYS A 88 5.33 -0.16 3.43
N GLU A 89 4.54 0.91 3.39
CA GLU A 89 4.85 2.08 2.54
C GLU A 89 6.11 2.79 3.00
N LEU A 90 6.20 3.12 4.29
CA LEU A 90 7.34 3.84 4.83
C LEU A 90 8.64 3.03 4.68
N LEU A 91 8.60 1.73 4.97
CA LEU A 91 9.77 0.88 4.83
C LEU A 91 10.18 0.73 3.35
N ALA A 92 9.22 0.62 2.43
CA ALA A 92 9.52 0.59 1.00
C ALA A 92 10.19 1.90 0.54
N ALA A 93 9.68 3.05 0.98
CA ALA A 93 10.26 4.36 0.67
C ALA A 93 11.66 4.55 1.28
N VAL A 94 11.90 4.05 2.50
CA VAL A 94 13.25 4.06 3.10
C VAL A 94 14.22 3.24 2.26
N ILE A 95 13.84 2.03 1.85
CA ILE A 95 14.68 1.17 1.01
C ILE A 95 14.91 1.81 -0.37
N GLU A 96 13.88 2.40 -0.98
CA GLU A 96 14.01 3.16 -2.23
C GLU A 96 15.03 4.29 -2.09
N GLY A 97 14.96 5.06 -1.01
CA GLY A 97 15.93 6.12 -0.73
C GLY A 97 17.37 5.62 -0.69
N PHE A 98 17.60 4.45 -0.10
CA PHE A 98 18.92 3.79 -0.09
C PHE A 98 19.37 3.26 -1.46
N LEU A 99 18.44 2.80 -2.31
CA LEU A 99 18.74 2.37 -3.67
C LEU A 99 19.14 3.55 -4.59
N GLY A 100 18.89 4.78 -4.16
CA GLY A 100 19.14 5.99 -4.93
C GLY A 100 18.02 6.25 -5.93
N THR A 101 17.36 7.39 -5.78
CA THR A 101 16.18 7.77 -6.57
C THR A 101 16.27 9.23 -7.00
N HIS A 102 15.63 9.57 -8.12
CA HIS A 102 15.61 10.92 -8.67
C HIS A 102 15.12 11.98 -7.65
N PHE A 103 14.26 11.58 -6.72
CA PHE A 103 13.71 12.43 -5.66
C PHE A 103 14.60 12.51 -4.40
N GLY A 104 15.70 11.75 -4.34
CA GLY A 104 16.58 11.68 -3.16
C GLY A 104 15.85 11.22 -1.89
N TRP A 105 16.25 11.75 -0.73
CA TRP A 105 15.70 11.34 0.58
C TRP A 105 14.28 11.82 0.88
N THR A 106 13.74 12.72 0.05
CA THR A 106 12.38 13.25 0.23
C THR A 106 11.30 12.17 0.06
N VAL A 107 11.61 11.05 -0.61
CA VAL A 107 10.71 9.90 -0.74
C VAL A 107 10.28 9.33 0.61
N ILE A 108 11.10 9.45 1.67
CA ILE A 108 10.73 8.97 3.01
C ILE A 108 9.55 9.78 3.56
N LEU A 109 9.58 11.10 3.39
CA LEU A 109 8.47 11.97 3.80
C LEU A 109 7.22 11.68 2.97
N SER A 110 7.39 11.50 1.66
CA SER A 110 6.30 11.12 0.76
C SER A 110 5.67 9.80 1.18
N GLY A 111 6.48 8.75 1.38
CA GLY A 111 6.01 7.42 1.81
C GLY A 111 5.36 7.43 3.19
N LEU A 112 5.81 8.29 4.12
CA LEU A 112 5.13 8.49 5.40
C LEU A 112 3.71 9.01 5.19
N LEU A 113 3.54 10.09 4.43
CA LEU A 113 2.23 10.72 4.20
C LEU A 113 1.30 9.82 3.38
N GLN A 114 1.82 9.16 2.36
CA GLN A 114 1.10 8.19 1.54
C GLN A 114 0.62 6.99 2.36
N GLY A 115 1.49 6.45 3.21
CA GLY A 115 1.19 5.37 4.13
C GLY A 115 0.11 5.76 5.13
N ILE A 116 0.16 6.99 5.68
CA ILE A 116 -0.89 7.53 6.55
C ILE A 116 -2.22 7.59 5.78
N GLY A 117 -2.23 8.10 4.55
CA GLY A 117 -3.42 8.17 3.72
C GLY A 117 -4.10 6.80 3.53
N ALA A 118 -3.34 5.76 3.21
CA ALA A 118 -3.87 4.40 3.08
C ALA A 118 -4.35 3.83 4.42
N GLU A 119 -3.57 4.02 5.49
CA GLU A 119 -3.87 3.52 6.83
C GLU A 119 -5.16 4.11 7.40
N LEU A 120 -5.43 5.40 7.16
CA LEU A 120 -6.65 6.09 7.59
C LEU A 120 -7.92 5.41 7.04
N VAL A 121 -7.88 4.91 5.81
CA VAL A 121 -9.03 4.22 5.21
C VAL A 121 -9.27 2.87 5.88
N PHE A 122 -8.19 2.09 6.11
CA PHE A 122 -8.31 0.81 6.83
C PHE A 122 -8.76 1.02 8.28
N ALA A 123 -8.27 2.08 8.94
CA ALA A 123 -8.69 2.49 10.27
C ALA A 123 -10.18 2.91 10.31
N ALA A 124 -10.66 3.64 9.30
CA ALA A 124 -12.06 4.07 9.19
C ALA A 124 -13.02 2.87 9.11
N VAL A 125 -12.62 1.79 8.44
CA VAL A 125 -13.38 0.51 8.43
C VAL A 125 -13.00 -0.43 9.58
N ARG A 126 -12.29 0.08 10.58
CA ARG A 126 -11.84 -0.62 11.80
C ARG A 126 -11.10 -1.93 11.52
N TYR A 127 -10.39 -2.02 10.40
CA TYR A 127 -9.69 -3.24 9.98
C TYR A 127 -10.62 -4.46 9.81
N ARG A 128 -11.90 -4.22 9.49
CA ARG A 128 -12.91 -5.29 9.35
C ARG A 128 -13.27 -5.63 7.90
N ARG A 129 -12.95 -4.74 6.95
CA ARG A 129 -13.34 -4.89 5.53
C ARG A 129 -12.12 -4.72 4.63
N TYR A 130 -11.97 -5.60 3.64
CA TYR A 130 -10.85 -5.67 2.70
C TYR A 130 -11.32 -6.01 1.28
N ASN A 131 -12.44 -5.42 0.87
CA ASN A 131 -13.01 -5.62 -0.48
C ASN A 131 -12.44 -4.59 -1.47
N ALA A 132 -12.79 -4.73 -2.75
CA ALA A 132 -12.32 -3.87 -3.83
C ALA A 132 -12.59 -2.38 -3.55
N ALA A 133 -13.76 -2.04 -3.01
CA ALA A 133 -14.13 -0.66 -2.70
C ALA A 133 -13.24 -0.05 -1.62
N VAL A 134 -12.94 -0.79 -0.54
CA VAL A 134 -12.00 -0.34 0.50
C VAL A 134 -10.59 -0.20 -0.06
N ALA A 135 -10.13 -1.13 -0.90
CA ALA A 135 -8.82 -1.04 -1.54
C ALA A 135 -8.71 0.19 -2.45
N ALA A 136 -9.71 0.41 -3.31
CA ALA A 136 -9.80 1.60 -4.17
C ALA A 136 -9.80 2.89 -3.34
N ALA A 137 -10.59 2.94 -2.26
CA ALA A 137 -10.59 4.10 -1.36
C ALA A 137 -9.23 4.32 -0.68
N ALA A 138 -8.55 3.25 -0.22
CA ALA A 138 -7.24 3.35 0.40
C ALA A 138 -6.19 3.89 -0.58
N GLY A 139 -6.17 3.39 -1.81
CA GLY A 139 -5.32 3.91 -2.87
C GLY A 139 -5.67 5.36 -3.24
N ALA A 140 -6.96 5.71 -3.32
CA ALA A 140 -7.40 7.07 -3.65
C ALA A 140 -6.95 8.09 -2.59
N VAL A 141 -7.19 7.79 -1.30
CA VAL A 141 -6.80 8.69 -0.21
C VAL A 141 -5.28 8.80 -0.11
N SER A 142 -4.56 7.69 -0.29
CA SER A 142 -3.09 7.73 -0.38
C SER A 142 -2.61 8.62 -1.53
N GLY A 143 -3.28 8.56 -2.69
CA GLY A 143 -3.00 9.42 -3.84
C GLY A 143 -3.32 10.89 -3.60
N ILE A 144 -4.34 11.21 -2.80
CA ILE A 144 -4.60 12.59 -2.35
C ILE A 144 -3.44 13.08 -1.49
N PHE A 145 -2.97 12.28 -0.52
CA PHE A 145 -1.85 12.65 0.33
C PHE A 145 -0.55 12.87 -0.47
N LEU A 146 -0.27 11.99 -1.44
CA LEU A 146 0.81 12.17 -2.41
C LEU A 146 0.65 13.50 -3.17
N GLY A 147 -0.49 13.69 -3.82
CA GLY A 147 -0.72 14.84 -4.69
C GLY A 147 -0.61 16.17 -3.93
N VAL A 148 -1.13 16.23 -2.71
CA VAL A 148 -1.05 17.44 -1.86
C VAL A 148 0.39 17.68 -1.42
N ASN A 149 1.10 16.65 -0.95
CA ASN A 149 2.50 16.75 -0.54
C ASN A 149 3.39 17.25 -1.68
N GLU A 150 3.28 16.64 -2.85
CA GLU A 150 4.08 17.01 -4.02
C GLU A 150 3.69 18.37 -4.59
N SER A 151 2.42 18.77 -4.47
CA SER A 151 2.00 20.13 -4.85
C SER A 151 2.66 21.19 -3.98
N ILE A 152 2.92 20.88 -2.70
CA ILE A 152 3.59 21.79 -1.77
C ILE A 152 5.11 21.78 -1.98
N ILE A 153 5.70 20.61 -2.20
CA ILE A 153 7.17 20.46 -2.25
C ILE A 153 7.72 20.76 -3.65
N TYR A 154 7.10 20.24 -4.71
CA TYR A 154 7.65 20.28 -6.07
C TYR A 154 6.85 21.20 -7.00
N ASN A 155 5.52 21.24 -6.88
CA ASN A 155 4.65 21.97 -7.82
C ASN A 155 4.11 23.29 -7.24
N TYR A 156 4.85 23.93 -6.32
CA TYR A 156 4.38 25.13 -5.61
C TYR A 156 4.18 26.34 -6.55
N GLU A 157 4.85 26.35 -7.71
CA GLU A 157 4.73 27.40 -8.73
C GLU A 157 3.52 27.21 -9.65
N TRP A 158 2.87 26.04 -9.62
CA TRP A 158 1.72 25.77 -10.47
C TRP A 158 0.51 26.56 -9.99
N ALA A 159 -0.31 27.02 -10.94
CA ALA A 159 -1.62 27.56 -10.62
C ALA A 159 -2.45 26.55 -9.82
N LEU A 160 -3.22 27.03 -8.83
CA LEU A 160 -4.01 26.17 -7.94
C LEU A 160 -4.91 25.19 -8.70
N GLY A 161 -5.48 25.60 -9.84
CA GLY A 161 -6.27 24.71 -10.70
C GLY A 161 -5.48 23.50 -11.20
N HIS A 162 -4.20 23.68 -11.60
CA HIS A 162 -3.34 22.58 -12.03
C HIS A 162 -2.93 21.67 -10.87
N GLN A 163 -2.68 22.23 -9.68
CA GLN A 163 -2.42 21.44 -8.47
C GLN A 163 -3.64 20.57 -8.11
N VAL A 164 -4.85 21.12 -8.16
CA VAL A 164 -6.09 20.38 -7.93
C VAL A 164 -6.25 19.25 -8.95
N VAL A 165 -6.01 19.52 -10.24
CA VAL A 165 -6.07 18.48 -11.26
C VAL A 165 -5.02 17.39 -11.00
N TYR A 166 -3.80 17.76 -10.64
CA TYR A 166 -2.76 16.79 -10.29
C TYR A 166 -3.19 15.88 -9.14
N VAL A 167 -3.72 16.44 -8.06
CA VAL A 167 -4.25 15.70 -6.91
C VAL A 167 -5.37 14.75 -7.32
N VAL A 168 -6.31 15.19 -8.16
CA VAL A 168 -7.40 14.36 -8.65
C VAL A 168 -6.88 13.19 -9.49
N LEU A 169 -5.93 13.45 -10.40
CA LEU A 169 -5.31 12.42 -11.21
C LEU A 169 -4.52 11.42 -10.37
N ALA A 170 -3.79 11.90 -9.35
CA ALA A 170 -3.08 11.06 -8.40
C ALA A 170 -4.03 10.18 -7.58
N ALA A 171 -5.16 10.73 -7.14
CA ALA A 171 -6.20 9.98 -6.44
C ALA A 171 -6.82 8.89 -7.35
N LEU A 172 -7.13 9.20 -8.60
CA LEU A 172 -7.66 8.24 -9.57
C LEU A 172 -6.64 7.13 -9.86
N SER A 173 -5.38 7.51 -10.09
CA SER A 173 -4.28 6.57 -10.29
C SER A 173 -4.10 5.64 -9.09
N GLY A 174 -4.08 6.20 -7.88
CA GLY A 174 -4.01 5.44 -6.63
C GLY A 174 -5.18 4.48 -6.47
N ALA A 175 -6.41 4.92 -6.76
CA ALA A 175 -7.60 4.06 -6.69
C ALA A 175 -7.47 2.83 -7.61
N VAL A 176 -6.95 3.02 -8.82
CA VAL A 176 -6.85 1.98 -9.83
C VAL A 176 -5.62 1.09 -9.62
N LEU A 177 -4.41 1.67 -9.61
CA LEU A 177 -3.14 0.93 -9.59
C LEU A 177 -2.80 0.39 -8.19
N ALA A 178 -2.92 1.22 -7.15
CA ALA A 178 -2.66 0.77 -5.79
C ALA A 178 -3.86 0.08 -5.16
N GLY A 179 -5.08 0.54 -5.47
CA GLY A 179 -6.30 -0.02 -4.94
C GLY A 179 -6.76 -1.29 -5.64
N LEU A 180 -7.41 -1.14 -6.80
CA LEU A 180 -8.09 -2.23 -7.49
C LEU A 180 -7.12 -3.30 -8.01
N LEU A 181 -6.00 -2.88 -8.60
CA LEU A 181 -5.00 -3.80 -9.13
C LEU A 181 -4.33 -4.61 -8.01
N MET A 182 -3.89 -3.98 -6.90
CA MET A 182 -3.32 -4.75 -5.79
C MET A 182 -4.36 -5.64 -5.11
N TRP A 183 -5.62 -5.23 -5.04
CA TRP A 183 -6.68 -6.12 -4.58
C TRP A 183 -6.85 -7.36 -5.47
N ALA A 184 -6.75 -7.20 -6.78
CA ALA A 184 -6.74 -8.33 -7.72
C ALA A 184 -5.51 -9.23 -7.52
N VAL A 185 -4.31 -8.64 -7.33
CA VAL A 185 -3.07 -9.37 -7.02
C VAL A 185 -3.24 -10.20 -5.74
N VAL A 186 -3.78 -9.62 -4.67
CA VAL A 186 -4.02 -10.36 -3.41
C VAL A 186 -4.97 -11.53 -3.61
N LYS A 187 -6.01 -11.38 -4.43
CA LYS A 187 -6.91 -12.50 -4.76
C LYS A 187 -6.21 -13.60 -5.55
N ALA A 188 -5.37 -13.23 -6.53
CA ALA A 188 -4.59 -14.20 -7.29
C ALA A 188 -3.60 -14.96 -6.39
N LEU A 189 -2.90 -14.26 -5.50
CA LEU A 189 -2.02 -14.87 -4.50
C LEU A 189 -2.79 -15.75 -3.49
N ALA A 190 -4.00 -15.37 -3.12
CA ALA A 190 -4.84 -16.21 -2.27
C ALA A 190 -5.19 -17.54 -2.96
N ALA A 191 -5.43 -17.52 -4.28
CA ALA A 191 -5.74 -18.71 -5.07
C ALA A 191 -4.56 -19.70 -5.18
N THR A 192 -3.31 -19.24 -5.07
CA THR A 192 -2.13 -20.13 -5.07
C THR A 192 -1.87 -20.81 -3.72
N GLY A 193 -2.55 -20.38 -2.66
CA GLY A 193 -2.34 -20.91 -1.31
C GLY A 193 -1.13 -20.31 -0.56
N VAL A 194 -0.33 -19.43 -1.18
CA VAL A 194 0.85 -18.83 -0.52
C VAL A 194 0.47 -18.01 0.72
N LEU A 195 -0.75 -17.50 0.78
CA LEU A 195 -1.26 -16.68 1.89
C LEU A 195 -1.84 -17.49 3.06
N GLN A 196 -1.79 -18.84 3.03
CA GLN A 196 -2.43 -19.70 4.03
C GLN A 196 -1.96 -19.45 5.48
N GLY A 197 -0.72 -19.01 5.69
CA GLY A 197 -0.19 -18.65 7.01
C GLY A 197 -0.67 -17.29 7.55
N LEU A 198 -1.32 -16.48 6.72
CA LEU A 198 -1.63 -15.07 7.00
C LEU A 198 -3.12 -14.84 7.27
N ALA A 199 -3.44 -13.64 7.78
CA ALA A 199 -4.83 -13.23 8.02
C ALA A 199 -5.67 -13.23 6.74
N SER A 200 -5.08 -12.84 5.60
CA SER A 200 -5.72 -12.83 4.28
C SER A 200 -6.12 -14.22 3.78
N GLY A 201 -5.26 -15.24 3.91
CA GLY A 201 -5.57 -16.60 3.47
C GLY A 201 -6.61 -17.33 4.34
N ARG A 202 -6.77 -16.96 5.62
CA ARG A 202 -7.78 -17.57 6.51
C ARG A 202 -9.23 -17.20 6.13
N VAL A 203 -9.44 -16.08 5.43
CA VAL A 203 -10.76 -15.62 4.99
C VAL A 203 -11.16 -16.22 3.64
N ALA A 204 -10.20 -16.47 2.73
CA ALA A 204 -10.47 -17.09 1.43
C ALA A 204 -11.02 -18.54 1.51
N ARG A 205 -11.06 -19.13 2.70
CA ARG A 205 -11.58 -20.48 2.99
C ARG A 205 -13.05 -20.49 3.41
N ARG A 206 -13.69 -19.33 3.56
CA ARG A 206 -15.13 -19.21 3.87
C ARG A 206 -15.87 -18.79 2.61
#